data_AF-A0A1Y1RIM0-F1
#
_entry.id   AF-A0A1Y1RIM0-F1
#
_cell.length_a   1.000
_cell.length_b   1.000
_cell.length_c   1.000
_cell.angle_alpha   90.00
_cell.angle_beta   90.00
_cell.angle_gamma   90.00
#
_symmetry.space_group_name_H-M   'P 1'
#
loop_
_entity.id
_entity.type
_entity.pdbx_description
1 polymer ?
#
loop_
_entity_poly.entity_id
_entity_poly.type
_entity_poly.pdbx_seq_one_letter_code
_entity_poly.pdbx_strand_id
1 'polypeptide(L)'
;MIPSNFMFLNKIPLTPNGKVDRKNLPDPIHVQAKTVAYTQPKSKLERMISNIWKEELQLERVSIDANFFELGGHSLLMIRVHDKLKIALGKEIPMTDLFQYPTVRALANHLSQDSESSSESERSAEIRKKRERRQKAGKQRGQARRERRRNRK
;
A
#
# COMPACT_ATOMS: atom_id res chain seq x y z
N MET A 1 -13.54 16.64 3.09
CA MET A 1 -12.36 17.48 3.41
C MET A 1 -12.09 17.37 4.89
N ILE A 2 -10.85 17.04 5.29
CA ILE A 2 -10.42 16.96 6.70
C ILE A 2 -9.26 17.96 6.86
N PRO A 3 -9.31 18.91 7.82
CA PRO A 3 -8.23 19.84 8.10
C PRO A 3 -6.96 19.15 8.62
N SER A 4 -5.78 19.62 8.19
CA SER A 4 -4.49 19.09 8.65
C SER A 4 -4.12 19.53 10.08
N ASN A 5 -4.66 20.66 10.54
CA ASN A 5 -4.35 21.24 11.85
C ASN A 5 -5.62 21.77 12.50
N PHE A 6 -5.73 21.55 13.82
CA PHE A 6 -6.73 22.18 14.67
C PHE A 6 -6.00 22.92 15.79
N MET A 7 -6.44 24.14 16.07
CA MET A 7 -5.92 24.91 17.21
C MET A 7 -7.04 25.67 17.90
N PHE A 8 -6.91 25.82 19.21
CA PHE A 8 -7.80 26.65 20.00
C PHE A 8 -7.30 28.09 20.00
N LEU A 9 -8.19 29.03 19.71
CA LEU A 9 -7.95 30.46 19.82
C LEU A 9 -8.84 31.02 20.92
N ASN A 10 -8.25 31.76 21.86
CA ASN A 10 -9.01 32.42 22.93
C ASN A 10 -9.93 33.51 22.37
N LYS A 11 -9.52 34.17 21.28
CA LYS A 11 -10.29 35.20 20.59
C LYS A 11 -9.95 35.20 19.11
N ILE A 12 -10.96 35.34 18.25
CA ILE A 12 -10.78 35.48 16.81
C ILE A 12 -10.42 36.95 16.51
N PRO A 13 -9.32 37.23 15.79
CA PRO A 13 -8.99 38.59 15.36
C PRO A 13 -10.03 39.07 14.35
N LEU A 14 -10.55 40.28 14.56
CA LEU A 14 -11.54 40.91 13.71
C LEU A 14 -10.97 42.22 13.14
N THR A 15 -11.36 42.53 11.92
CA THR A 15 -11.17 43.84 11.28
C THR A 15 -12.06 44.88 11.98
N PRO A 16 -11.81 46.20 11.78
CA PRO A 16 -12.68 47.25 12.33
C PRO A 16 -14.16 47.12 11.96
N ASN A 17 -14.45 46.50 10.81
CA ASN A 17 -15.81 46.22 10.33
C ASN A 17 -16.40 44.91 10.88
N GLY A 18 -15.76 44.27 11.86
CA GLY A 18 -16.24 43.06 12.52
C GLY A 18 -16.05 41.75 11.73
N LYS A 19 -15.38 41.77 10.57
CA LYS A 19 -15.06 40.55 9.79
C LYS A 19 -13.80 39.87 10.31
N VAL A 20 -13.69 38.55 10.18
CA VAL A 20 -12.46 37.81 10.54
C VAL A 20 -11.25 38.35 9.78
N ASP A 21 -10.23 38.75 10.53
CA ASP A 21 -8.96 39.20 9.99
C ASP A 21 -8.00 38.03 9.81
N ARG A 22 -8.03 37.42 8.62
CA ARG A 22 -7.22 36.23 8.30
C ARG A 22 -5.72 36.48 8.31
N LYS A 23 -5.26 37.72 8.12
CA LYS A 23 -3.84 38.06 8.10
C LYS A 23 -3.23 38.07 9.50
N ASN A 24 -4.05 38.36 10.50
CA ASN A 24 -3.67 38.38 11.91
C ASN A 24 -4.02 37.07 12.63
N LEU A 25 -4.48 36.04 11.92
CA LEU A 25 -4.59 34.71 12.50
C LEU A 25 -3.18 34.20 12.83
N PRO A 26 -2.96 33.65 14.03
CA PRO A 26 -1.69 33.03 14.36
C PRO A 26 -1.38 31.89 13.38
N ASP A 27 -0.10 31.74 13.04
CA ASP A 27 0.33 30.58 12.28
C ASP A 27 0.00 29.29 13.04
N PRO A 28 -0.44 28.22 12.35
CA PRO A 28 -0.68 26.94 12.98
C PRO A 28 0.58 26.48 13.70
N ILE A 29 0.47 26.27 15.01
CA ILE A 29 1.53 25.62 15.77
C ILE A 29 1.67 24.22 15.16
N HIS A 30 2.73 24.02 14.39
CA HIS A 30 3.18 22.69 14.02
C HIS A 30 3.73 22.08 15.30
N VAL A 31 2.83 21.48 16.09
CA VAL A 31 3.25 20.52 17.09
C VAL A 31 3.98 19.47 16.27
N GLN A 32 5.31 19.47 16.31
CA GLN A 32 6.11 18.40 15.71
C GLN A 32 5.45 17.13 16.19
N ALA A 33 4.95 16.33 15.22
CA ALA A 33 4.14 15.15 15.49
C ALA A 33 4.72 14.46 16.71
N LYS A 34 3.92 14.34 17.80
CA LYS A 34 4.29 13.73 19.09
C LYS A 34 5.46 12.80 18.85
N THR A 35 6.66 13.16 19.32
CA THR A 35 7.92 12.51 18.93
C THR A 35 7.73 11.01 18.94
N VAL A 36 7.38 10.43 17.78
CA VAL A 36 7.12 9.00 17.71
C VAL A 36 8.49 8.42 17.90
N ALA A 37 8.67 7.66 18.99
CA ALA A 37 9.94 7.04 19.28
C ALA A 37 10.43 6.33 18.01
N TYR A 38 11.65 6.66 17.58
CA TYR A 38 12.12 6.21 16.30
C TYR A 38 12.26 4.69 16.27
N THR A 39 11.35 4.02 15.57
CA THR A 39 11.44 2.59 15.25
C THR A 39 12.10 2.37 13.90
N GLN A 40 13.17 1.56 13.88
CA GLN A 40 13.90 1.19 12.66
C GLN A 40 13.12 0.18 11.79
N PRO A 41 13.26 0.25 10.44
CA PRO A 41 12.78 -0.78 9.54
C PRO A 41 13.44 -2.15 9.79
N LYS A 42 12.62 -3.19 9.88
CA LYS A 42 13.04 -4.58 10.10
C LYS A 42 13.10 -5.34 8.77
N SER A 43 12.07 -5.22 7.92
CA SER A 43 11.96 -5.97 6.66
C SER A 43 12.55 -5.22 5.45
N LYS A 44 12.80 -5.96 4.35
CA LYS A 44 13.23 -5.35 3.07
C LYS A 44 12.17 -4.40 2.51
N LEU A 45 10.89 -4.76 2.63
CA LEU A 45 9.77 -3.91 2.21
C LEU A 45 9.69 -2.63 3.04
N GLU A 46 9.79 -2.73 4.36
CA GLU A 46 9.79 -1.55 5.24
C GLU A 46 10.93 -0.61 4.90
N ARG A 47 12.15 -1.13 4.64
CA ARG A 47 13.30 -0.30 4.23
C ARG A 47 13.02 0.44 2.92
N MET A 48 12.53 -0.27 1.91
CA MET A 48 12.21 0.32 0.61
C MET A 48 11.15 1.42 0.73
N ILE A 49 10.04 1.14 1.42
CA ILE A 49 8.97 2.13 1.63
C ILE A 49 9.51 3.34 2.43
N SER A 50 10.25 3.10 3.51
CA SER A 50 10.82 4.17 4.33
C SER A 50 11.78 5.07 3.54
N ASN A 51 12.57 4.50 2.61
CA ASN A 51 13.47 5.27 1.77
C ASN A 51 12.69 6.15 0.78
N ILE A 52 11.66 5.61 0.13
CA ILE A 52 10.78 6.37 -0.77
C ILE A 52 10.14 7.54 0.00
N TRP A 53 9.67 7.30 1.22
CA TRP A 53 9.04 8.34 2.04
C TRP A 53 10.04 9.42 2.45
N LYS A 54 11.25 9.04 2.84
CA LYS A 54 12.32 9.99 3.16
C LYS A 54 12.60 10.93 2.00
N GLU A 55 12.66 10.41 0.78
CA GLU A 55 12.89 11.21 -0.43
C GLU A 55 11.74 12.18 -0.69
N GLU A 56 10.49 11.71 -0.65
CA GLU A 56 9.32 12.55 -0.97
C GLU A 56 9.02 13.58 0.12
N LEU A 57 9.23 13.24 1.39
CA LEU A 57 9.01 14.13 2.53
C LEU A 57 10.23 14.99 2.88
N GLN A 58 11.37 14.77 2.21
CA GLN A 58 12.64 15.46 2.48
C GLN A 58 13.10 15.32 3.95
N LEU A 59 12.94 14.11 4.51
CA LEU A 59 13.28 13.79 5.90
C LEU A 59 14.55 12.94 5.97
N GLU A 60 15.41 13.21 6.97
CA GLU A 60 16.60 12.37 7.20
C GLU A 60 16.24 10.93 7.60
N ARG A 61 15.17 10.77 8.38
CA ARG A 61 14.70 9.49 8.93
C ARG A 61 13.19 9.47 9.00
N VAL A 62 12.61 8.29 8.75
CA VAL A 62 11.18 8.01 8.88
C VAL A 62 11.05 6.78 9.78
N SER A 63 10.30 6.91 10.88
CA SER A 63 9.98 5.75 11.71
C SER A 63 8.92 4.89 11.03
N ILE A 64 9.00 3.56 11.20
CA ILE A 64 8.01 2.68 10.56
C ILE A 64 6.58 2.83 11.09
N ASP A 65 6.43 3.42 12.29
CA ASP A 65 5.15 3.67 12.95
C ASP A 65 4.64 5.09 12.71
N ALA A 66 5.43 5.95 12.07
CA ALA A 66 5.03 7.32 11.79
C ALA A 66 4.00 7.36 10.65
N ASN A 67 2.93 8.13 10.86
CA ASN A 67 1.90 8.32 9.86
C ASN A 67 2.38 9.31 8.78
N PHE A 68 2.22 8.95 7.51
CA PHE A 68 2.60 9.76 6.36
C PHE A 68 2.07 11.20 6.42
N PHE A 69 0.80 11.36 6.80
CA PHE A 69 0.14 12.66 6.85
C PHE A 69 0.56 13.48 8.06
N GLU A 70 0.88 12.83 9.18
CA GLU A 70 1.45 13.50 10.36
C GLU A 70 2.89 13.98 10.12
N LEU A 71 3.61 13.35 9.19
CA LEU A 71 4.94 13.78 8.73
C LEU A 71 4.88 14.94 7.71
N GLY A 72 3.71 15.52 7.45
CA GLY A 72 3.53 16.58 6.45
C GLY A 72 3.24 16.06 5.03
N GLY A 73 3.00 14.76 4.88
CA GLY A 73 2.55 14.17 3.63
C GLY A 73 1.16 14.65 3.22
N HIS A 74 0.94 14.81 1.92
CA HIS A 74 -0.34 15.18 1.33
C HIS A 74 -0.59 14.45 0.01
N SER A 75 -1.76 14.63 -0.59
CA SER A 75 -2.23 13.84 -1.74
C SER A 75 -1.24 13.80 -2.91
N LEU A 76 -0.65 14.95 -3.26
CA LEU A 76 0.34 15.03 -4.33
C LEU A 76 1.61 14.22 -4.03
N LEU A 77 2.13 14.28 -2.79
CA LEU A 77 3.28 13.46 -2.39
C LEU A 77 2.89 11.98 -2.36
N MET A 78 1.68 11.66 -1.92
CA MET A 78 1.19 10.28 -1.90
C MET A 78 1.11 9.69 -3.32
N ILE A 79 0.71 10.48 -4.32
CA ILE A 79 0.71 10.04 -5.73
C ILE A 79 2.15 9.72 -6.19
N ARG A 80 3.13 10.55 -5.84
CA ARG A 80 4.55 10.29 -6.19
C ARG A 80 5.09 9.04 -5.49
N VAL A 81 4.75 8.86 -4.22
CA VAL A 81 5.06 7.64 -3.45
C VAL A 81 4.45 6.42 -4.12
N HIS A 82 3.18 6.50 -4.53
CA HIS A 82 2.46 5.43 -5.23
C HIS A 82 3.16 5.03 -6.54
N ASP A 83 3.51 5.99 -7.39
CA ASP A 83 4.21 5.74 -8.64
C ASP A 83 5.57 5.06 -8.41
N LYS A 84 6.36 5.56 -7.44
CA LYS A 84 7.64 4.97 -7.07
C LYS A 84 7.49 3.54 -6.53
N LEU A 85 6.48 3.28 -5.70
CA LEU A 85 6.19 1.94 -5.18
C LEU A 85 5.77 0.97 -6.28
N LYS A 86 4.91 1.41 -7.21
CA LYS A 86 4.49 0.62 -8.36
C LYS A 86 5.69 0.16 -9.19
N ILE A 87 6.62 1.08 -9.48
CA ILE A 87 7.86 0.78 -10.22
C ILE A 87 8.76 -0.17 -9.42
N ALA A 88 8.98 0.11 -8.13
CA ALA A 88 9.89 -0.67 -7.29
C ALA A 88 9.41 -2.11 -7.04
N LEU A 89 8.10 -2.31 -6.95
CA LEU A 89 7.49 -3.62 -6.69
C LEU A 89 7.09 -4.37 -7.97
N GLY A 90 6.98 -3.68 -9.11
CA GLY A 90 6.56 -4.28 -10.37
C GLY A 90 5.13 -4.84 -10.36
N LYS A 91 4.28 -4.40 -9.42
CA LYS A 91 2.88 -4.80 -9.31
C LYS A 91 1.98 -3.58 -9.14
N GLU A 92 0.71 -3.73 -9.52
CA GLU A 92 -0.27 -2.69 -9.24
C GLU A 92 -0.61 -2.65 -7.75
N ILE A 93 -0.72 -1.45 -7.22
CA ILE A 93 -1.10 -1.19 -5.83
C ILE A 93 -2.31 -0.25 -5.90
N PRO A 94 -3.46 -0.60 -5.31
CA PRO A 94 -4.57 0.33 -5.21
C PRO A 94 -4.15 1.58 -4.44
N MET A 95 -4.49 2.76 -4.97
CA MET A 95 -4.20 4.03 -4.27
C MET A 95 -4.88 4.09 -2.89
N THR A 96 -6.04 3.44 -2.76
CA THR A 96 -6.79 3.30 -1.51
C THR A 96 -5.95 2.71 -0.39
N ASP A 97 -5.03 1.80 -0.69
CA ASP A 97 -4.23 1.09 0.30
C ASP A 97 -3.24 2.03 1.01
N LEU A 98 -2.70 3.02 0.28
CA LEU A 98 -1.79 4.01 0.88
C LEU A 98 -2.53 4.93 1.86
N PHE A 99 -3.82 5.20 1.63
CA PHE A 99 -4.65 5.97 2.55
C PHE A 99 -5.13 5.13 3.73
N GLN A 100 -5.44 3.84 3.51
CA GLN A 100 -5.92 2.93 4.54
C GLN A 100 -4.80 2.49 5.50
N TYR A 101 -3.58 2.36 4.97
CA TYR A 101 -2.39 1.95 5.70
C TYR A 101 -1.33 3.06 5.68
N PRO A 102 -1.58 4.20 6.36
CA PRO A 102 -0.76 5.40 6.24
C PRO A 102 0.55 5.32 7.05
N THR A 103 1.00 4.13 7.46
CA THR A 103 2.29 3.91 8.12
C THR A 103 3.11 2.89 7.32
N VAL A 104 4.43 2.99 7.39
CA VAL A 104 5.33 2.07 6.68
C VAL A 104 5.08 0.62 7.11
N ARG A 105 4.92 0.37 8.42
CA ARG A 105 4.65 -0.97 8.95
C ARG A 105 3.32 -1.53 8.42
N ALA A 106 2.25 -0.74 8.50
CA ALA A 106 0.93 -1.20 8.05
C ALA A 106 0.93 -1.50 6.55
N LEU A 107 1.52 -0.61 5.74
CA LEU A 107 1.59 -0.80 4.29
C LEU A 107 2.45 -2.01 3.92
N ALA A 108 3.61 -2.19 4.57
CA ALA A 108 4.47 -3.34 4.34
C ALA A 108 3.76 -4.66 4.67
N ASN A 109 3.04 -4.71 5.79
CA ASN A 109 2.27 -5.89 6.20
C ASN A 109 1.18 -6.22 5.18
N HIS A 110 0.37 -5.23 4.78
CA HIS A 110 -0.67 -5.40 3.77
C HIS A 110 -0.10 -5.92 2.44
N LEU A 111 0.95 -5.28 1.92
CA LEU A 111 1.56 -5.67 0.65
C LEU A 111 2.23 -7.05 0.67
N SER A 112 2.66 -7.53 1.85
CA SER A 112 3.21 -8.87 2.03
C SER A 112 2.13 -9.96 1.97
N GLN A 113 0.99 -9.72 2.62
CA GLN A 113 -0.14 -10.67 2.63
C GLN A 113 -0.76 -10.85 1.24
N ASP A 114 -0.86 -9.77 0.45
CA ASP A 114 -1.33 -9.84 -0.94
C ASP A 114 -0.41 -10.69 -1.83
N SER A 115 0.89 -10.72 -1.54
CA SER A 115 1.83 -11.54 -2.30
C SER A 115 1.70 -13.03 -1.98
N GLU A 116 1.43 -13.37 -0.72
CA GLU A 116 1.24 -14.74 -0.28
C GLU A 116 -0.08 -15.31 -0.84
N SER A 117 -1.18 -14.57 -0.74
CA SER A 117 -2.49 -14.99 -1.24
C SER A 117 -2.54 -15.20 -2.76
N SER A 118 -1.86 -14.33 -3.52
CA SER A 118 -1.73 -14.46 -4.97
C SER A 118 -0.94 -15.72 -5.35
N SER A 119 0.17 -15.98 -4.65
CA SER A 119 1.04 -17.14 -4.93
C SER A 119 0.37 -18.49 -4.62
N GLU A 120 -0.49 -18.54 -3.59
CA GLU A 120 -1.24 -19.74 -3.21
C GLU A 120 -2.38 -20.05 -4.19
N SER A 121 -3.07 -19.01 -4.67
CA SER A 121 -4.11 -19.13 -5.69
C SER A 121 -3.55 -19.65 -7.01
N GLU A 122 -2.41 -19.09 -7.45
CA GLU A 122 -1.72 -19.52 -8.67
C GLU A 122 -1.24 -20.98 -8.59
N ARG A 123 -0.59 -21.37 -7.49
CA ARG A 123 -0.16 -22.76 -7.25
C ARG A 123 -1.33 -23.73 -7.24
N SER A 124 -2.44 -23.37 -6.60
CA SER A 124 -3.65 -24.20 -6.54
C SER A 124 -4.28 -24.37 -7.93
N ALA A 125 -4.33 -23.31 -8.73
CA ALA A 125 -4.84 -23.34 -10.10
C ALA A 125 -3.96 -24.20 -11.03
N GLU A 126 -2.63 -24.13 -10.87
CA GLU A 126 -1.69 -24.90 -11.69
C GLU A 126 -1.75 -26.41 -11.37
N ILE A 127 -1.85 -26.78 -10.08
CA ILE A 127 -2.05 -28.17 -9.65
C ILE A 127 -3.35 -28.73 -10.23
N ARG A 128 -4.44 -27.94 -10.22
CA ARG A 128 -5.73 -28.33 -10.80
C ARG A 128 -5.62 -28.58 -12.32
N LYS A 129 -5.01 -27.65 -13.07
CA LYS A 129 -4.79 -27.82 -14.53
C LYS A 129 -3.95 -29.05 -14.86
N LYS A 130 -2.89 -29.34 -14.08
CA LYS A 130 -2.01 -30.51 -14.29
C LYS A 130 -2.75 -31.84 -14.05
N ARG A 131 -3.63 -31.90 -13.05
CA ARG A 131 -4.48 -33.07 -12.77
C ARG A 131 -5.48 -33.33 -13.91
N GLU A 132 -6.13 -32.29 -14.43
CA GLU A 132 -7.07 -32.40 -15.55
C GLU A 132 -6.39 -32.90 -16.84
N ARG A 133 -5.19 -32.39 -17.17
CA ARG A 133 -4.40 -32.86 -18.33
C ARG A 133 -4.06 -34.35 -18.22
N ARG A 134 -3.66 -34.82 -17.03
CA ARG A 134 -3.37 -36.25 -16.78
C ARG A 134 -4.61 -37.13 -16.94
N GLN A 135 -5.77 -36.69 -16.47
CA GLN A 135 -7.03 -37.44 -16.60
C GLN A 135 -7.51 -37.53 -18.05
N LYS A 136 -7.42 -36.45 -18.83
CA LYS A 136 -7.78 -36.46 -20.26
C LYS A 136 -6.88 -37.39 -21.08
N ALA A 137 -5.58 -37.40 -20.83
CA ALA A 137 -4.63 -38.30 -21.49
C ALA A 137 -4.90 -39.79 -21.19
N GLY A 138 -5.30 -40.10 -19.94
CA GLY A 138 -5.70 -41.45 -19.55
C GLY A 138 -6.96 -41.94 -20.27
N LYS A 139 -7.98 -41.08 -20.39
CA LYS A 139 -9.23 -41.38 -21.09
C LYS A 139 -9.02 -41.64 -22.59
N GLN A 140 -8.22 -40.81 -23.26
CA GLN A 140 -7.90 -40.99 -24.70
C GLN A 140 -7.12 -42.28 -24.98
N ARG A 141 -6.15 -42.62 -24.14
CA ARG A 141 -5.42 -43.91 -24.25
C ARG A 141 -6.31 -45.12 -24.03
N GLY A 142 -7.30 -45.02 -23.14
CA GLY A 142 -8.30 -46.07 -22.90
C GLY A 142 -9.26 -46.28 -24.07
N GLN A 143 -9.74 -45.19 -24.68
CA GLN A 143 -10.60 -45.24 -25.87
C GLN A 143 -9.86 -45.82 -27.08
N ALA A 144 -8.64 -45.36 -27.37
CA ALA A 144 -7.83 -45.87 -28.48
C ALA A 144 -7.49 -47.37 -28.33
N ARG A 145 -7.27 -47.86 -27.11
CA ARG A 145 -7.06 -49.30 -26.84
C ARG A 145 -8.32 -50.14 -27.04
N ARG A 146 -9.50 -49.61 -26.69
CA ARG A 146 -10.79 -50.30 -26.91
C ARG A 146 -11.14 -50.38 -28.40
N GLU A 147 -10.88 -49.32 -29.15
CA GLU A 147 -11.18 -49.23 -30.58
C GLU A 147 -10.30 -50.18 -31.41
N ARG A 148 -8.99 -50.27 -31.07
CA ARG A 148 -8.06 -51.24 -31.69
C ARG A 148 -8.39 -52.71 -31.41
N ARG A 149 -9.11 -53.02 -30.32
CA ARG A 149 -9.58 -54.38 -30.01
C ARG A 149 -10.87 -54.74 -30.76
N ARG A 150 -11.67 -53.75 -31.16
CA ARG A 150 -12.90 -53.96 -31.94
C ARG A 150 -12.62 -54.24 -33.43
N ASN A 151 -11.66 -53.55 -34.03
CA ASN A 151 -11.29 -53.72 -35.45
C ASN A 151 -10.45 -54.98 -35.75
N ARG A 152 -10.22 -55.86 -34.78
CA ARG A 152 -9.37 -57.05 -34.92
C ARG A 152 -10.15 -58.37 -34.87
N LYS A 153 -11.47 -58.30 -34.77
CA LYS A 153 -12.44 -59.39 -34.97
C LYS A 153 -13.16 -59.16 -36.29
#